data_AF-A0A820BFG6-F1
#
_entry.id   AF-A0A820BFG6-F1
#
_cell.length_a   1.000
_cell.length_b   1.000
_cell.length_c   1.000
_cell.angle_alpha   90.00
_cell.angle_beta   90.00
_cell.angle_gamma   90.00
#
_symmetry.space_group_name_H-M   'P 1'
#
loop_
_entity.id
_entity.type
_entity.pdbx_description
1 polymer ?
#
loop_
_entity_poly.entity_id
_entity_poly.type
_entity_poly.pdbx_seq_one_letter_code
_entity_poly.pdbx_strand_id
1 'polypeptide(L)'
;DSKEDQLKTLCHVDNCIRYLFNQLQKKHNSILFHRALCCMTACRNGISQNELEDVLSLDNDVLKSVSQHYIPPVLRLPGILWTRIRNDLDEYITEKEIDDSSVIYW
;
A
#
# COMPACT_ATOMS: atom_id res chain seq x y z
N ASP A 1 10.63 -3.10 -29.99
CA ASP A 1 9.34 -2.38 -29.88
C ASP A 1 8.85 -2.21 -28.46
N SER A 2 8.05 -3.11 -27.84
CA SER A 2 7.37 -2.78 -26.57
C SER A 2 8.26 -2.40 -25.36
N LYS A 3 9.50 -2.89 -25.27
CA LYS A 3 10.43 -2.54 -24.17
C LYS A 3 11.19 -1.23 -24.40
N GLU A 4 11.42 -0.84 -25.66
CA GLU A 4 12.17 0.39 -25.99
C GLU A 4 11.31 1.65 -25.83
N ASP A 5 10.01 1.56 -26.10
CA ASP A 5 9.07 2.65 -25.85
C ASP A 5 8.85 2.89 -24.35
N GLN A 6 8.88 1.83 -23.53
CA GLN A 6 8.87 1.98 -22.07
C GLN A 6 10.13 2.69 -21.57
N LEU A 7 11.30 2.37 -22.12
CA LEU A 7 12.57 3.02 -21.75
C LEU A 7 12.61 4.50 -22.15
N LYS A 8 12.04 4.88 -23.30
CA LYS A 8 11.95 6.30 -23.72
C LYS A 8 11.03 7.14 -22.85
N THR A 9 10.01 6.53 -22.25
CA THR A 9 9.06 7.23 -21.39
C THR A 9 9.67 7.58 -20.02
N LEU A 10 10.78 6.94 -19.61
CA LEU A 10 11.46 7.15 -18.32
C LEU A 10 12.34 8.42 -18.28
N CYS A 11 12.25 9.32 -19.26
CA CYS A 11 13.03 10.56 -19.28
C CYS A 11 12.62 11.59 -18.21
N HIS A 12 11.48 11.39 -17.56
CA HIS A 12 10.98 12.22 -16.47
C HIS A 12 10.84 11.43 -15.19
N VAL A 13 11.24 12.03 -14.06
CA VAL A 13 11.14 11.43 -12.73
C VAL A 13 9.71 10.98 -12.41
N ASP A 14 8.70 11.76 -12.83
CA ASP A 14 7.28 11.39 -12.69
C ASP A 14 6.94 10.06 -13.39
N ASN A 15 7.49 9.81 -14.57
CA ASN A 15 7.26 8.55 -15.29
C ASN A 15 7.98 7.37 -14.62
N CYS A 16 9.16 7.58 -14.05
CA CYS A 16 9.86 6.57 -13.26
C CYS A 16 9.08 6.19 -12.00
N ILE A 17 8.54 7.19 -11.29
CA ILE A 17 7.69 6.99 -10.12
C ILE A 17 6.44 6.20 -10.54
N ARG A 18 5.68 6.68 -11.55
CA ARG A 18 4.50 5.96 -12.05
C ARG A 18 4.80 4.52 -12.45
N TYR A 19 5.94 4.27 -13.09
CA TYR A 19 6.36 2.93 -13.47
C TYR A 19 6.59 2.05 -12.22
N LEU A 20 7.34 2.53 -11.24
CA LEU A 20 7.59 1.83 -9.97
C LEU A 20 6.27 1.49 -9.27
N PHE A 21 5.37 2.47 -9.11
CA PHE A 21 4.07 2.27 -8.48
C PHE A 21 3.22 1.24 -9.22
N ASN A 22 3.20 1.27 -10.56
CA ASN A 22 2.50 0.27 -11.35
C ASN A 22 3.08 -1.15 -11.16
N GLN A 23 4.40 -1.28 -11.00
CA GLN A 23 5.04 -2.57 -10.79
C GLN A 23 4.74 -3.13 -9.39
N LEU A 24 4.78 -2.28 -8.35
CA LEU A 24 4.38 -2.66 -7.00
C LEU A 24 2.89 -3.01 -6.93
N GLN A 25 2.03 -2.23 -7.57
CA GLN A 25 0.59 -2.47 -7.63
C GLN A 25 0.23 -3.79 -8.32
N LYS A 26 1.02 -4.24 -9.31
CA LYS A 26 0.86 -5.57 -9.95
C LYS A 26 1.35 -6.72 -9.08
N LYS A 27 2.39 -6.48 -8.26
CA LYS A 27 2.95 -7.47 -7.33
C LYS A 27 2.00 -7.74 -6.17
N HIS A 28 1.32 -6.70 -5.69
CA HIS A 28 0.35 -6.78 -4.61
C HIS A 28 -1.08 -6.83 -5.14
N ASN A 29 -2.03 -6.94 -4.22
CA ASN A 29 -3.42 -6.68 -4.55
C ASN A 29 -3.59 -5.18 -4.83
N SER A 30 -3.98 -4.85 -6.07
CA SER A 30 -4.11 -3.48 -6.55
C SER A 30 -5.00 -2.59 -5.69
N ILE A 31 -6.12 -3.12 -5.20
CA ILE A 31 -7.08 -2.37 -4.37
C ILE A 31 -6.47 -2.12 -3.00
N LEU A 32 -5.92 -3.16 -2.37
CA LEU A 32 -5.26 -3.05 -1.07
C LEU A 32 -4.11 -2.04 -1.09
N PHE A 33 -3.22 -2.16 -2.09
CA PHE A 33 -2.04 -1.29 -2.23
C PHE A 33 -2.45 0.17 -2.43
N HIS A 34 -3.42 0.42 -3.32
CA HIS A 34 -3.90 1.77 -3.58
C HIS A 34 -4.54 2.40 -2.34
N ARG A 35 -5.42 1.66 -1.65
CA ARG A 35 -6.08 2.16 -0.43
C ARG A 35 -5.09 2.43 0.70
N ALA A 36 -4.08 1.58 0.86
CA ALA A 36 -3.05 1.78 1.86
C ALA A 36 -2.27 3.09 1.61
N LEU A 37 -1.83 3.31 0.37
CA LEU A 37 -1.14 4.54 -0.01
C LEU A 37 -2.01 5.80 0.14
N CYS A 38 -3.30 5.71 -0.23
CA CYS A 38 -4.23 6.80 0.00
C CYS A 38 -4.37 7.14 1.48
N CYS A 39 -4.45 6.13 2.36
CA CYS A 39 -4.50 6.36 3.81
C CYS A 39 -3.22 7.04 4.30
N MET A 40 -2.05 6.53 3.92
CA MET A 40 -0.76 7.13 4.29
C MET A 40 -0.64 8.59 3.81
N THR A 41 -1.08 8.87 2.58
CA THR A 41 -1.04 10.23 2.00
C THR A 41 -2.04 11.17 2.67
N ALA A 42 -3.20 10.67 3.10
CA ALA A 42 -4.23 11.46 3.75
C ALA A 42 -3.89 11.80 5.21
N CYS A 43 -3.16 10.91 5.90
CA CYS A 43 -2.76 11.07 7.30
C CYS A 43 -1.53 11.98 7.44
N ARG A 44 -1.75 13.27 7.71
CA ARG A 44 -0.69 14.29 7.82
C ARG A 44 0.41 13.97 8.84
N ASN A 45 0.07 13.24 9.90
CA ASN A 45 1.01 12.89 10.97
C ASN A 45 1.56 11.46 10.82
N GLY A 46 1.31 10.80 9.68
CA GLY A 46 1.50 9.37 9.53
C GLY A 46 0.32 8.57 10.09
N ILE A 47 0.36 7.26 9.84
CA ILE A 47 -0.64 6.30 10.32
C ILE A 47 0.07 5.11 10.95
N SER A 48 -0.39 4.65 12.10
CA SER A 48 0.16 3.43 12.70
C SER A 48 -0.28 2.19 11.93
N GLN A 49 0.46 1.09 12.08
CA GLN A 49 0.08 -0.18 11.45
C GLN A 49 -1.32 -0.63 11.86
N ASN A 50 -1.69 -0.49 13.15
CA ASN A 50 -3.00 -0.90 13.65
C ASN A 50 -4.11 -0.06 13.04
N GLU A 51 -3.96 1.27 13.01
CA GLU A 51 -4.95 2.17 12.40
C GLU A 51 -5.11 1.88 10.91
N LEU A 52 -4.01 1.61 10.20
CA LEU A 52 -4.05 1.27 8.79
C LEU A 52 -4.79 -0.05 8.56
N GLU A 53 -4.48 -1.09 9.34
CA GLU A 53 -5.18 -2.36 9.29
C GLU A 53 -6.68 -2.19 9.59
N ASP A 54 -7.03 -1.39 10.59
CA ASP A 54 -8.42 -1.13 10.98
C ASP A 54 -9.19 -0.38 9.88
N VAL A 55 -8.61 0.69 9.30
CA VAL A 55 -9.24 1.44 8.20
C VAL A 55 -9.41 0.56 6.96
N LEU A 56 -8.40 -0.24 6.60
CA LEU A 56 -8.48 -1.17 5.47
C LEU A 56 -9.47 -2.32 5.72
N SER A 57 -9.67 -2.70 6.99
CA SER A 57 -10.70 -3.68 7.39
C SER A 57 -12.12 -3.12 7.29
N LEU A 58 -12.31 -1.81 7.22
CA LEU A 58 -13.62 -1.20 6.98
C LEU A 58 -13.96 -1.09 5.48
N ASP A 59 -12.97 -1.25 4.59
CA ASP A 59 -13.17 -1.21 3.15
C ASP A 59 -13.62 -2.59 2.62
N ASN A 60 -14.90 -2.69 2.32
CA ASN A 60 -15.51 -3.91 1.77
C ASN A 60 -14.88 -4.38 0.47
N ASP A 61 -14.39 -3.46 -0.39
CA ASP A 61 -13.77 -3.82 -1.65
C ASP A 61 -12.36 -4.36 -1.43
N VAL A 62 -11.62 -3.79 -0.46
CA VAL A 62 -10.34 -4.37 0.00
C VAL A 62 -10.58 -5.78 0.52
N LEU A 63 -11.54 -5.97 1.42
CA LEU A 63 -11.84 -7.27 2.01
C LEU A 63 -12.27 -8.33 1.00
N LYS A 64 -13.12 -7.96 0.03
CA LYS A 64 -13.51 -8.85 -1.08
C LYS A 64 -12.33 -9.20 -1.97
N SER A 65 -11.43 -8.24 -2.21
CA SER A 65 -10.28 -8.45 -3.08
C SER A 65 -9.26 -9.44 -2.47
N VAL A 66 -9.19 -9.54 -1.14
CA VAL A 66 -8.30 -10.46 -0.42
C VAL A 66 -8.98 -11.77 -0.04
N SER A 67 -10.29 -11.75 0.19
CA SER A 67 -11.08 -12.92 0.63
C SER A 67 -11.74 -13.62 -0.56
N GLN A 68 -11.03 -14.56 -1.19
CA GLN A 68 -11.54 -15.26 -2.36
C GLN A 68 -12.63 -16.31 -2.05
N HIS A 69 -12.64 -16.89 -0.84
CA HIS A 69 -13.45 -18.10 -0.56
C HIS A 69 -14.22 -18.10 0.78
N TYR A 70 -13.90 -17.20 1.71
CA TYR A 70 -14.56 -17.15 3.02
C TYR A 70 -14.54 -15.73 3.58
N ILE A 71 -15.70 -15.25 4.00
CA ILE A 71 -15.85 -13.98 4.73
C ILE A 71 -15.97 -14.37 6.22
N PRO A 72 -14.95 -14.11 7.04
CA PRO A 72 -15.02 -14.39 8.46
C PRO A 72 -16.09 -13.52 9.14
N PRO A 73 -16.72 -14.00 10.23
CA PRO A 73 -17.72 -13.23 10.98
C PRO A 73 -17.14 -11.95 11.60
N VAL A 74 -15.82 -11.93 11.84
CA VAL A 74 -15.06 -10.71 12.16
C VAL A 74 -14.17 -10.41 10.97
N LEU A 75 -14.51 -9.34 10.24
CA LEU A 75 -13.76 -8.87 9.10
C LEU A 75 -12.56 -8.05 9.56
N ARG A 76 -11.38 -8.68 9.62
CA ARG A 76 -10.11 -8.01 9.85
C ARG A 76 -9.12 -8.38 8.77
N LEU A 77 -8.41 -7.38 8.24
CA LEU A 77 -7.33 -7.57 7.29
C LEU A 77 -6.25 -8.44 7.96
N PRO A 78 -5.81 -9.55 7.32
CA PRO A 78 -4.66 -10.29 7.81
C PRO A 78 -3.41 -9.40 7.78
N GLY A 79 -2.82 -9.09 8.94
CA GLY A 79 -1.68 -8.17 9.04
C GLY A 79 -0.49 -8.53 8.14
N ILE A 80 -0.32 -9.82 7.82
CA ILE A 80 0.69 -10.31 6.87
C ILE A 80 0.60 -9.66 5.48
N LEU A 81 -0.60 -9.26 5.03
CA LEU A 81 -0.78 -8.62 3.74
C LEU A 81 -0.17 -7.22 3.73
N TRP A 82 -0.37 -6.47 4.81
CA TRP A 82 0.28 -5.18 5.00
C TRP A 82 1.79 -5.34 5.18
N THR A 83 2.25 -6.28 6.01
CA THR A 83 3.70 -6.52 6.21
C THR A 83 4.43 -6.76 4.89
N ARG A 84 3.83 -7.49 3.95
CA ARG A 84 4.42 -7.70 2.61
C ARG A 84 4.54 -6.41 1.81
N ILE A 85 3.51 -5.56 1.85
CA ILE A 85 3.53 -4.24 1.19
C ILE A 85 4.57 -3.33 1.84
N ARG A 86 4.60 -3.27 3.17
CA ARG A 86 5.58 -2.50 3.95
C ARG A 86 7.02 -2.90 3.58
N ASN A 87 7.33 -4.20 3.56
CA ASN A 87 8.66 -4.68 3.21
C ASN A 87 9.08 -4.29 1.78
N ASP A 88 8.14 -4.26 0.84
CA ASP A 88 8.41 -3.84 -0.54
C ASP A 88 8.49 -2.31 -0.71
N LEU A 89 7.97 -1.57 0.28
CA LEU A 89 8.01 -0.12 0.36
C LEU A 89 9.08 0.41 1.33
N ASP A 90 9.85 -0.45 1.99
CA ASP A 90 10.73 -0.11 3.11
C ASP A 90 11.69 1.04 2.80
N GLU A 91 12.28 1.04 1.59
CA GLU A 91 13.19 2.11 1.13
C GLU A 91 12.48 3.43 0.78
N TYR A 92 11.15 3.44 0.69
CA TYR A 92 10.31 4.57 0.26
C TYR A 92 9.45 5.15 1.39
N ILE A 93 9.42 4.52 2.56
CA ILE A 93 8.61 4.94 3.70
C ILE A 93 9.52 5.32 4.86
N THR A 94 9.08 6.27 5.66
CA THR A 94 9.76 6.66 6.89
C THR A 94 8.89 6.32 8.09
N GLU A 95 9.55 5.84 9.14
CA GLU A 95 8.92 5.55 10.42
C GLU A 95 9.30 6.60 11.45
N LYS A 96 8.32 7.00 12.25
CA LYS A 96 8.51 7.93 13.35
C LYS A 96 7.73 7.46 14.56
N GLU A 97 8.33 7.63 15.73
CA GLU A 97 7.65 7.41 17.01
C GLU A 97 6.87 8.67 17.41
N ILE A 98 5.58 8.50 17.70
CA ILE A 98 4.67 9.54 18.22
C ILE A 98 3.86 8.91 19.35
N ASP A 99 3.89 9.51 20.55
CA ASP A 99 3.08 9.08 21.72
C ASP A 99 3.12 7.56 21.97
N ASP A 100 4.34 6.99 22.04
CA ASP A 100 4.62 5.55 22.21
C ASP A 100 4.08 4.64 21.09
N SER A 101 3.75 5.20 19.93
CA SER A 101 3.31 4.48 18.73
C SER A 101 4.16 4.79 17.51
N SER A 102 4.54 3.74 16.79
CA SER A 102 5.24 3.88 15.51
C SER A 102 4.25 4.18 14.39
N VAL A 103 4.44 5.32 13.72
CA VAL A 103 3.64 5.76 12.57
C VAL A 103 4.47 5.75 11.30
N ILE A 104 3.80 5.44 10.19
CA ILE A 104 4.41 5.30 8.87
C ILE A 104 3.91 6.43 7.96
N TYR A 105 4.82 7.06 7.23
CA TYR A 105 4.53 8.06 6.20
C TYR A 105 5.49 7.91 5.00
N TRP A 106 5.14 8.53 3.87
CA TRP A 106 5.98 8.58 2.66
C TRP A 106 6.58 9.97 2.47
#